data_AF-A0A3R9IZ87-F1
#
_entry.id   AF-A0A3R9IZ87-F1
#
_cell.length_a   1.000
_cell.length_b   1.000
_cell.length_c   1.000
_cell.angle_alpha   90.00
_cell.angle_beta   90.00
_cell.angle_gamma   90.00
#
_symmetry.space_group_name_H-M   'P 1'
#
loop_
_entity.id
_entity.type
_entity.pdbx_description
1 polymer ?
#
loop_
_entity_poly.entity_id
_entity_poly.type
_entity_poly.pdbx_seq_one_letter_code
_entity_poly.pdbx_strand_id
1 'polypeptide(L)'
;MKNEKLAQIDGIIGLITGMLLISFPFILVLIGKLANDNDAYSVILGIIFIVFSEEVAIIILGTIFIIFSLFKIIILILGIITLIYYKNDNRISFLPSLLLIIGSSIALIPLLGWFGGIIIIIASILFLESLQKFKVEG
;
A
#
# COMPACT_ATOMS: atom_id res chain seq x y z
N MET A 1 -22.53 13.19 -15.26
CA MET A 1 -22.55 12.54 -13.93
C MET A 1 -21.17 11.94 -13.66
N LYS A 2 -20.68 11.99 -12.41
CA LYS A 2 -19.40 11.36 -12.04
C LYS A 2 -19.54 9.84 -11.98
N ASN A 3 -18.52 9.12 -12.44
CA ASN A 3 -18.54 7.65 -12.61
C ASN A 3 -18.09 6.92 -11.32
N GLU A 4 -18.67 5.75 -11.04
CA GLU A 4 -18.28 4.84 -9.96
C GLU A 4 -16.93 4.14 -10.19
N LYS A 5 -16.48 4.01 -11.45
CA LYS A 5 -15.24 3.28 -11.79
C LYS A 5 -14.01 3.79 -11.05
N LEU A 6 -13.88 5.10 -10.85
CA LEU A 6 -12.72 5.67 -10.17
C LEU A 6 -12.73 5.28 -8.68
N ALA A 7 -13.88 5.36 -8.01
CA ALA A 7 -14.04 4.87 -6.63
C ALA A 7 -13.77 3.36 -6.50
N GLN A 8 -14.17 2.57 -7.51
CA GLN A 8 -13.86 1.14 -7.53
C GLN A 8 -12.36 0.89 -7.66
N ILE A 9 -11.66 1.65 -8.51
CA ILE A 9 -10.21 1.58 -8.69
C ILE A 9 -9.49 1.96 -7.38
N ASP A 10 -9.85 3.09 -6.76
CA ASP A 10 -9.27 3.53 -5.48
C ASP A 10 -9.51 2.50 -4.36
N GLY A 11 -10.69 1.90 -4.33
CA GLY A 11 -11.03 0.82 -3.42
C GLY A 11 -10.15 -0.42 -3.62
N ILE A 12 -10.02 -0.92 -4.84
CA ILE A 12 -9.27 -2.16 -5.09
C ILE A 12 -7.76 -1.94 -4.97
N ILE A 13 -7.21 -0.91 -5.61
CA ILE A 13 -5.76 -0.65 -5.62
C ILE A 13 -5.27 -0.30 -4.22
N GLY A 14 -6.04 0.50 -3.48
CA GLY A 14 -5.68 0.83 -2.12
C GLY A 14 -5.77 -0.38 -1.17
N LEU A 15 -6.74 -1.29 -1.33
CA LEU A 15 -6.75 -2.55 -0.57
C LEU A 15 -5.49 -3.39 -0.82
N ILE A 16 -5.14 -3.61 -2.08
CA ILE A 16 -3.96 -4.41 -2.46
C ILE A 16 -2.69 -3.76 -1.89
N THR A 17 -2.55 -2.45 -2.06
CA THR A 17 -1.38 -1.70 -1.58
C THR A 17 -1.32 -1.69 -0.06
N GLY A 18 -2.45 -1.49 0.61
CA GLY A 18 -2.54 -1.50 2.07
C GLY A 18 -2.15 -2.85 2.68
N MET A 19 -2.64 -3.95 2.11
CA MET A 19 -2.25 -5.31 2.53
C MET A 19 -0.76 -5.58 2.34
N LEU A 20 -0.22 -5.15 1.20
CA LEU A 20 1.22 -5.28 0.89
C LEU A 20 2.08 -4.48 1.88
N LEU A 21 1.65 -3.27 2.28
CA LEU A 21 2.34 -2.45 3.25
C LEU A 21 2.30 -3.02 4.68
N ILE A 22 1.17 -3.59 5.12
CA ILE A 22 1.04 -4.21 6.45
C ILE A 22 1.89 -5.49 6.56
N SER A 23 2.08 -6.20 5.45
CA SER A 23 2.89 -7.42 5.42
C SER A 23 4.39 -7.14 5.61
N PHE A 24 4.84 -5.92 5.31
CA PHE A 24 6.25 -5.53 5.34
C PHE A 24 6.98 -5.79 6.68
N PRO A 25 6.49 -5.35 7.85
CA PRO A 25 7.14 -5.64 9.14
C PRO A 25 7.26 -7.15 9.42
N PHE A 26 6.27 -7.96 9.04
CA PHE A 26 6.32 -9.41 9.24
C PHE A 26 7.39 -10.06 8.37
N ILE A 27 7.57 -9.58 7.13
CA ILE A 27 8.64 -10.02 6.23
C ILE A 27 10.00 -9.68 6.83
N LEU A 28 10.18 -8.48 7.38
CA LEU A 28 11.44 -8.08 8.03
C LEU A 28 11.77 -8.94 9.26
N VAL A 29 10.77 -9.23 10.11
CA VAL A 29 10.95 -10.11 11.27
C VAL A 29 11.30 -11.53 10.84
N LEU A 30 10.64 -12.05 9.80
CA LEU A 30 10.93 -13.38 9.25
C LEU A 30 12.37 -13.45 8.73
N ILE A 31 12.82 -12.45 7.97
CA ILE A 31 14.21 -12.37 7.48
C ILE A 31 15.19 -12.32 8.66
N GLY A 32 14.92 -11.48 9.67
CA GLY A 32 15.79 -11.34 10.83
C GLY A 32 15.90 -12.63 11.67
N LYS A 33 14.78 -13.35 11.85
CA LYS A 33 14.79 -14.65 12.54
C LYS A 33 15.56 -15.69 11.73
N LEU A 34 15.36 -15.71 10.42
CA LEU A 34 16.02 -16.64 9.52
C LEU A 34 17.53 -16.37 9.48
N ALA A 35 17.98 -15.12 9.49
CA ALA A 35 19.40 -14.77 9.52
C ALA A 35 20.13 -15.19 10.83
N ASN A 36 19.39 -15.45 11.91
CA ASN A 36 19.95 -15.77 13.22
C ASN A 36 19.91 -17.28 13.56
N ASP A 37 19.23 -18.10 12.75
CA ASP A 37 19.19 -19.56 12.88
C ASP A 37 20.27 -20.20 11.98
N ASN A 38 21.02 -21.18 12.51
CA ASN A 38 22.06 -21.92 11.76
C ASN A 38 21.50 -23.09 10.93
N ASP A 39 20.18 -23.13 10.70
CA ASP A 39 19.48 -24.24 10.08
C ASP A 39 19.60 -24.25 8.54
N ALA A 40 19.60 -25.43 7.91
CA ALA A 40 19.85 -25.55 6.47
C ALA A 40 18.90 -24.72 5.57
N TYR A 41 17.69 -24.38 6.02
CA TYR A 41 16.72 -23.55 5.28
C TYR A 41 16.99 -22.04 5.40
N SER A 42 17.50 -21.57 6.54
CA SER A 42 18.02 -20.20 6.66
C SER A 42 19.32 -20.03 5.91
N VAL A 43 20.13 -21.09 5.88
CA VAL A 43 21.28 -21.18 5.00
C VAL A 43 20.84 -21.14 3.54
N ILE A 44 19.78 -21.80 3.06
CA ILE A 44 19.38 -21.73 1.63
C ILE A 44 18.80 -20.36 1.20
N LEU A 45 17.99 -19.69 2.03
CA LEU A 45 17.48 -18.34 1.72
C LEU A 45 18.51 -17.23 2.01
N GLY A 46 19.32 -17.41 3.05
CA GLY A 46 20.54 -16.63 3.29
C GLY A 46 21.57 -16.85 2.18
N ILE A 47 21.67 -18.05 1.61
CA ILE A 47 22.45 -18.36 0.39
C ILE A 47 21.80 -17.72 -0.81
N ILE A 48 20.48 -17.65 -1.00
CA ILE A 48 19.92 -16.81 -2.07
C ILE A 48 20.32 -15.34 -1.88
N PHE A 49 20.48 -14.87 -0.64
CA PHE A 49 20.94 -13.52 -0.29
C PHE A 49 22.47 -13.32 -0.32
N ILE A 50 23.27 -14.38 -0.15
CA ILE A 50 24.75 -14.41 -0.06
C ILE A 50 25.41 -14.94 -1.37
N VAL A 51 24.69 -15.74 -2.17
CA VAL A 51 25.08 -16.20 -3.53
C VAL A 51 25.15 -15.02 -4.48
N PHE A 52 24.36 -14.01 -4.19
CA PHE A 52 24.50 -12.68 -4.72
C PHE A 52 25.49 -11.93 -3.83
N SER A 53 26.54 -11.32 -4.42
CA SER A 53 27.51 -10.51 -3.67
C SER A 53 26.80 -9.44 -2.83
N GLU A 54 27.46 -8.89 -1.81
CA GLU A 54 26.90 -7.78 -1.00
C GLU A 54 26.34 -6.65 -1.88
N GLU A 55 26.97 -6.40 -3.03
CA GLU A 55 26.51 -5.43 -4.02
C GLU A 55 25.14 -5.79 -4.60
N VAL A 56 24.91 -7.07 -4.93
CA VAL A 56 23.66 -7.53 -5.52
C VAL A 56 22.53 -7.56 -4.48
N ALA A 57 22.83 -7.91 -3.22
CA ALA A 57 21.85 -7.82 -2.13
C ALA A 57 21.38 -6.36 -1.90
N ILE A 58 22.31 -5.40 -1.91
CA ILE A 58 21.99 -3.95 -1.83
C ILE A 58 21.10 -3.52 -3.00
N ILE A 59 21.41 -3.96 -4.23
CA ILE A 59 20.60 -3.65 -5.42
C ILE A 59 19.18 -4.20 -5.29
N ILE A 60 19.02 -5.44 -4.82
CA ILE A 60 17.70 -6.07 -4.65
C ILE A 60 16.88 -5.32 -3.60
N LEU A 61 17.44 -5.07 -2.41
CA LEU A 61 16.74 -4.30 -1.36
C LEU A 61 16.41 -2.88 -1.79
N GLY A 62 17.35 -2.19 -2.43
CA GLY A 62 17.15 -0.84 -2.95
C GLY A 62 16.03 -0.80 -3.98
N THR A 63 15.99 -1.79 -4.89
CA THR A 63 14.93 -1.91 -5.90
C THR A 63 13.57 -2.17 -5.26
N ILE A 64 13.49 -3.08 -4.28
CA ILE A 64 12.24 -3.33 -3.52
C ILE A 64 11.76 -2.04 -2.85
N PHE A 65 12.66 -1.30 -2.22
CA PHE A 65 12.33 -0.06 -1.52
C PHE A 65 11.79 1.04 -2.47
N ILE A 66 12.39 1.16 -3.66
CA ILE A 66 11.93 2.07 -4.71
C ILE A 66 10.54 1.66 -5.18
N ILE A 67 10.31 0.38 -5.48
CA ILE A 67 9.00 -0.13 -5.92
C ILE A 67 7.92 0.14 -4.87
N PHE A 68 8.19 -0.14 -3.60
CA PHE A 68 7.25 0.16 -2.50
C PHE A 68 6.98 1.67 -2.38
N SER A 69 7.99 2.52 -2.63
CA SER A 69 7.82 3.97 -2.63
C SER A 69 6.92 4.44 -3.77
N LEU A 70 7.04 3.83 -4.96
CA LEU A 70 6.17 4.14 -6.10
C LEU A 70 4.70 3.80 -5.82
N PHE A 71 4.41 2.65 -5.21
CA PHE A 71 3.03 2.31 -4.82
C PHE A 71 2.41 3.35 -3.88
N LYS A 72 3.19 3.86 -2.91
CA LYS A 72 2.72 4.90 -1.99
C LYS A 72 2.41 6.20 -2.72
N ILE A 73 3.27 6.60 -3.65
CA ILE A 73 3.07 7.80 -4.48
C ILE A 73 1.83 7.64 -5.37
N ILE A 74 1.61 6.47 -5.97
CA ILE A 74 0.42 6.18 -6.77
C ILE A 74 -0.84 6.39 -5.93
N ILE A 75 -0.89 5.81 -4.73
CA ILE A 75 -2.04 5.99 -3.82
C ILE A 75 -2.24 7.44 -3.41
N LEU A 76 -1.16 8.17 -3.14
CA LEU A 76 -1.22 9.60 -2.82
C LEU A 76 -1.87 10.40 -3.96
N ILE A 77 -1.43 10.14 -5.19
CA ILE A 77 -1.98 10.78 -6.40
C ILE A 77 -3.45 10.41 -6.59
N LEU A 78 -3.82 9.13 -6.43
CA LEU A 78 -5.22 8.69 -6.48
C LEU A 78 -6.08 9.44 -5.46
N GLY A 79 -5.63 9.55 -4.22
CA GLY A 79 -6.32 10.31 -3.18
C GLY A 79 -6.54 11.78 -3.54
N ILE A 80 -5.56 12.44 -4.15
CA ILE A 80 -5.70 13.82 -4.64
C ILE A 80 -6.70 13.89 -5.81
N ILE A 81 -6.61 12.97 -6.76
CA ILE A 81 -7.50 12.92 -7.93
C ILE A 81 -8.94 12.72 -7.47
N THR A 82 -9.22 11.74 -6.60
CA THR A 82 -10.59 11.50 -6.12
C THR A 82 -11.12 12.62 -5.27
N LEU A 83 -10.25 13.27 -4.47
CA LEU A 83 -10.64 14.42 -3.68
C LEU A 83 -11.20 15.55 -4.57
N ILE A 84 -10.51 15.85 -5.66
CA ILE A 84 -10.91 16.89 -6.60
C ILE A 84 -12.09 16.41 -7.45
N TYR A 85 -12.02 15.19 -7.97
CA TYR A 85 -13.02 14.64 -8.88
C TYR A 85 -14.38 14.53 -8.20
N TYR A 86 -14.47 13.98 -6.99
CA TYR A 86 -15.73 13.82 -6.26
C TYR A 86 -16.13 15.03 -5.41
N LYS A 87 -15.39 16.14 -5.50
CA LYS A 87 -15.77 17.41 -4.84
C LYS A 87 -17.22 17.80 -5.13
N ASN A 88 -18.01 18.00 -4.09
CA ASN A 88 -19.45 18.30 -4.14
C ASN A 88 -20.36 17.17 -4.67
N ASP A 89 -19.89 15.91 -4.70
CA ASP A 89 -20.76 14.75 -4.97
C ASP A 89 -21.14 14.10 -3.64
N ASN A 90 -22.45 13.96 -3.36
CA ASN A 90 -22.94 13.44 -2.08
C ASN A 90 -22.77 11.92 -1.95
N ARG A 91 -22.50 11.22 -3.05
CA ARG A 91 -22.31 9.76 -3.05
C ARG A 91 -21.01 9.37 -2.37
N ILE A 92 -19.96 10.16 -2.55
CA ILE A 92 -18.64 9.90 -1.98
C ILE A 92 -18.31 11.00 -0.98
N SER A 93 -18.14 10.61 0.29
CA SER A 93 -17.73 11.56 1.32
C SER A 93 -16.28 12.00 1.08
N PHE A 94 -15.88 13.11 1.72
CA PHE A 94 -14.50 13.61 1.66
C PHE A 94 -13.48 12.69 2.35
N LEU A 95 -13.94 11.91 3.33
CA LEU A 95 -13.11 11.12 4.25
C LEU A 95 -12.22 10.07 3.54
N PRO A 96 -12.71 9.26 2.58
CA PRO A 96 -11.90 8.22 1.93
C PRO A 96 -10.70 8.82 1.18
N SER A 97 -10.92 9.88 0.41
CA SER A 97 -9.83 10.58 -0.29
C SER A 97 -8.80 11.16 0.69
N LEU A 98 -9.26 11.77 1.78
CA LEU A 98 -8.35 12.30 2.81
C LEU A 98 -7.53 11.18 3.46
N LEU A 99 -8.15 10.04 3.78
CA LEU A 99 -7.45 8.91 4.37
C LEU A 99 -6.43 8.29 3.41
N LEU A 100 -6.70 8.23 2.09
CA LEU A 100 -5.68 7.83 1.12
C LEU A 100 -4.48 8.78 1.15
N ILE A 101 -4.70 10.11 1.22
CA ILE A 101 -3.64 11.11 1.28
C ILE A 101 -2.83 10.98 2.58
N ILE A 102 -3.50 10.91 3.73
CA ILE A 102 -2.83 10.81 5.04
C ILE A 102 -2.11 9.46 5.16
N GLY A 103 -2.78 8.36 4.82
CA GLY A 103 -2.23 7.02 4.88
C GLY A 103 -1.01 6.85 3.98
N SER A 104 -1.05 7.35 2.75
CA SER A 104 0.11 7.32 1.84
C SER A 104 1.24 8.25 2.29
N SER A 105 0.94 9.43 2.84
CA SER A 105 1.95 10.34 3.38
C SER A 105 2.69 9.72 4.57
N ILE A 106 1.96 9.07 5.49
CA ILE A 106 2.55 8.32 6.60
C ILE A 106 3.34 7.13 6.06
N ALA A 107 2.81 6.44 5.04
CA ALA A 107 3.46 5.27 4.47
C ALA A 107 4.83 5.59 3.84
N LEU A 108 5.04 6.83 3.35
CA LEU A 108 6.34 7.26 2.80
C LEU A 108 7.45 7.22 3.84
N ILE A 109 7.11 7.32 5.12
CA ILE A 109 8.06 7.14 6.21
C ILE A 109 8.37 5.64 6.32
N PRO A 110 9.63 5.20 6.15
CA PRO A 110 9.98 3.78 6.01
C PRO A 110 9.43 2.88 7.13
N LEU A 111 9.68 3.27 8.38
CA LEU A 111 9.27 2.53 9.57
C LEU A 111 7.77 2.62 9.87
N LEU A 112 7.06 3.59 9.29
CA LEU A 112 5.62 3.80 9.48
C LEU A 112 4.80 3.33 8.27
N GLY A 113 5.45 2.70 7.27
CA GLY A 113 4.83 2.11 6.08
C GLY A 113 3.57 1.31 6.39
N TRP A 114 3.66 0.46 7.40
CA TRP A 114 2.58 -0.43 7.82
C TRP A 114 1.40 0.29 8.48
N PHE A 115 1.63 1.34 9.28
CA PHE A 115 0.57 2.19 9.82
C PHE A 115 -0.17 2.92 8.69
N GLY A 116 0.58 3.46 7.73
CA GLY A 116 -0.01 4.05 6.53
C GLY A 116 -0.84 3.03 5.74
N GLY A 117 -0.37 1.78 5.66
CA GLY A 117 -1.11 0.66 5.07
C GLY A 117 -2.48 0.42 5.72
N ILE A 118 -2.57 0.43 7.05
CA ILE A 118 -3.85 0.29 7.79
C ILE A 118 -4.82 1.40 7.39
N ILE A 119 -4.35 2.66 7.36
CA ILE A 119 -5.17 3.82 7.01
C ILE A 119 -5.67 3.72 5.57
N ILE A 120 -4.81 3.29 4.64
CA ILE A 120 -5.17 3.07 3.23
C ILE A 120 -6.26 1.99 3.10
N ILE A 121 -6.17 0.89 3.86
CA ILE A 121 -7.22 -0.15 3.85
C ILE A 121 -8.57 0.43 4.27
N ILE A 122 -8.60 1.22 5.35
CA ILE A 122 -9.84 1.85 5.83
C ILE A 122 -10.41 2.77 4.75
N ALA A 123 -9.57 3.61 4.16
CA ALA A 123 -9.95 4.50 3.06
C ALA A 123 -10.58 3.73 1.88
N SER A 124 -9.95 2.63 1.48
CA SER A 124 -10.39 1.80 0.36
C SER A 124 -11.71 1.09 0.63
N ILE A 125 -11.93 0.59 1.84
CA ILE A 125 -13.21 -0.01 2.23
C ILE A 125 -14.33 1.04 2.12
N LEU A 126 -14.09 2.27 2.57
CA LEU A 126 -15.07 3.35 2.46
C LEU A 126 -15.36 3.73 1.00
N PHE A 127 -14.35 3.68 0.11
CA PHE A 127 -14.58 3.84 -1.33
C PHE A 127 -15.46 2.74 -1.90
N LEU A 128 -15.21 1.48 -1.54
CA LEU A 128 -16.03 0.35 -1.99
C LEU A 128 -17.46 0.41 -1.44
N GLU A 129 -17.63 0.86 -0.20
CA GLU A 129 -18.96 1.08 0.40
C GLU A 129 -19.74 2.16 -0.36
N SER A 130 -19.06 3.24 -0.78
CA SER A 130 -19.69 4.34 -1.52
C SER A 130 -20.29 3.90 -2.86
N LEU A 131 -19.80 2.80 -3.46
CA LEU A 131 -20.34 2.23 -4.71
C LEU A 131 -21.81 1.83 -4.59
N GLN A 132 -22.29 1.49 -3.40
CA GLN A 132 -23.69 1.15 -3.18
C GLN A 132 -24.62 2.34 -3.51
N LYS A 133 -24.17 3.57 -3.26
CA LYS A 133 -24.93 4.80 -3.52
C LYS A 133 -25.05 5.11 -5.02
N PHE A 134 -24.08 4.68 -5.83
CA PHE A 134 -24.15 4.83 -7.29
C PHE A 134 -25.20 3.92 -7.92
N LYS A 135 -25.54 2.79 -7.30
CA LYS A 135 -26.60 1.88 -7.77
C LYS A 135 -28.02 2.36 -7.45
N VAL A 136 -28.17 3.20 -6.41
CA VAL A 136 -29.47 3.69 -5.94
C VAL A 136 -29.86 5.01 -6.62
N GLU A 137 -28.88 5.86 -6.96
CA GLU A 137 -29.09 7.17 -7.59
C GLU A 137 -28.91 7.15 -9.12
N GLY A 138 -28.80 5.95 -9.71
CA GLY A 138 -28.57 5.73 -11.14
C GLY A 138 -29.84 5.58 -11.97
#